data_AF-A0A846N1A5-F1
#
_entry.id   AF-A0A846N1A5-F1
#
_cell.length_a   1.000
_cell.length_b   1.000
_cell.length_c   1.000
_cell.angle_alpha   90.00
_cell.angle_beta   90.00
_cell.angle_gamma   90.00
#
_symmetry.space_group_name_H-M   'P 1'
#
loop_
_entity.id
_entity.type
_entity.pdbx_description
1 polymer ?
#
loop_
_entity_poly.entity_id
_entity_poly.type
_entity_poly.pdbx_seq_one_letter_code
_entity_poly.pdbx_strand_id
1 'polypeptide(L)' 'MGSNLPPVFLAPGDWVRLPAAPAWGTGQVQSVVGTKVTVNFEHGGKQVIHTDVSPLELSPADGLHLGEETP' A
#
# COMPACT_ATOMS: atom_id res chain seq x y z
N MET A 1 0.68 -16.47 22.21
CA MET A 1 -0.09 -16.29 20.97
C MET A 1 0.71 -15.35 20.07
N GLY A 2 1.52 -15.89 19.16
CA GLY A 2 2.29 -15.08 18.22
C GLY A 2 1.43 -14.82 17.00
N SER A 3 1.09 -13.56 16.75
CA SER A 3 0.42 -13.14 15.53
C SER A 3 1.37 -13.39 14.36
N ASN A 4 1.24 -14.54 13.71
CA ASN A 4 1.88 -14.79 12.42
C ASN A 4 1.07 -14.01 11.38
N LEU A 5 1.27 -12.69 11.32
CA LEU A 5 0.76 -11.90 10.23
C LEU A 5 1.38 -12.48 8.95
N PRO A 6 0.57 -12.85 7.94
CA PRO A 6 1.13 -13.29 6.69
C PRO A 6 2.05 -12.18 6.16
N PRO A 7 3.15 -12.53 5.47
CA PRO A 7 3.94 -11.52 4.79
C PRO A 7 2.99 -10.67 3.95
N VAL A 8 3.07 -9.35 4.16
CA VAL A 8 2.21 -8.40 3.47
C VAL A 8 2.66 -8.37 2.01
N PHE A 9 2.04 -9.22 1.19
CA PHE A 9 2.27 -9.22 -0.25
C PHE A 9 1.43 -8.11 -0.85
N LEU A 10 2.09 -7.08 -1.38
CA LEU A 10 1.42 -6.07 -2.20
C LEU A 10 0.98 -6.72 -3.50
N ALA A 11 -0.27 -6.48 -3.87
CA ALA A 11 -0.88 -6.91 -5.11
C ALA A 11 -1.43 -5.69 -5.89
N PRO A 12 -1.55 -5.80 -7.22
CA PRO A 12 -2.29 -4.82 -8.01
C PRO A 12 -3.69 -4.59 -7.43
N GLY A 13 -4.06 -3.33 -7.20
CA GLY A 13 -5.31 -2.92 -6.56
C GLY A 13 -5.17 -2.49 -5.10
N ASP A 14 -4.11 -2.91 -4.40
CA ASP A 14 -3.85 -2.48 -3.03
C ASP A 14 -3.61 -0.97 -2.94
N TRP A 15 -4.08 -0.39 -1.85
CA TRP A 15 -3.83 1.01 -1.52
C TRP A 15 -2.67 1.11 -0.55
N VAL A 16 -1.73 1.99 -0.86
CA VAL A 16 -0.49 2.16 -0.10
C VAL A 16 -0.16 3.62 0.11
N ARG A 17 0.63 3.90 1.14
CA ARG A 17 1.27 5.20 1.37
C ARG A 17 2.78 5.03 1.40
N LEU A 18 3.48 6.10 1.01
CA LEU A 18 4.93 6.17 1.03
C LEU A 18 5.38 7.14 2.12
N PRO A 19 5.86 6.66 3.29
CA PRO A 19 6.30 7.52 4.38
C PRO A 19 7.46 8.44 4.01
N ALA A 20 8.28 8.04 3.03
CA ALA A 20 9.35 8.86 2.49
C ALA A 20 8.86 10.07 1.66
N ALA A 21 7.60 10.05 1.20
CA ALA A 21 6.99 11.11 0.41
C ALA A 21 5.50 11.27 0.77
N PRO A 22 5.19 11.71 2.01
CA PRO A 22 3.80 11.81 2.47
C PRO A 22 2.98 12.82 1.66
N ALA A 23 3.65 13.81 1.05
CA ALA A 23 3.02 14.81 0.19
C ALA A 23 2.42 14.21 -1.12
N TRP A 24 2.81 13.00 -1.51
CA TRP A 24 2.24 12.33 -2.68
C TRP A 24 0.84 11.76 -2.42
N GLY A 25 0.43 11.66 -1.15
CA GLY A 25 -0.88 11.14 -0.76
C GLY A 25 -0.93 9.61 -0.78
N THR A 26 -2.14 9.08 -0.87
CA THR A 26 -2.35 7.64 -1.01
C THR A 26 -2.14 7.26 -2.47
N GLY A 27 -1.69 6.04 -2.72
CA GLY A 27 -1.51 5.55 -4.08
C GLY A 27 -2.00 4.12 -4.23
N GLN A 28 -2.46 3.79 -5.43
CA GLN A 28 -2.89 2.44 -5.76
C GLN A 28 -1.77 1.68 -6.47
N VAL A 29 -1.50 0.46 -6.04
CA VAL A 29 -0.55 -0.45 -6.68
C VAL A 29 -1.12 -0.86 -8.03
N GLN A 30 -0.37 -0.59 -9.10
CA GLN A 30 -0.72 -0.98 -10.47
C GLN A 30 -0.06 -2.31 -10.86
N SER A 31 1.15 -2.56 -10.37
CA SER A 31 1.91 -3.78 -10.65
C SER A 31 3.00 -4.02 -9.61
N VAL A 32 3.35 -5.29 -9.41
CA VAL A 32 4.43 -5.72 -8.52
C VAL A 32 5.36 -6.66 -9.29
N VAL A 33 6.63 -6.30 -9.35
CA VAL A 33 7.69 -7.06 -10.02
C VAL A 33 8.85 -7.23 -9.06
N GLY A 34 8.83 -8.33 -8.29
CA GLY A 34 9.80 -8.56 -7.21
C GLY A 34 9.68 -7.47 -6.14
N THR A 35 10.76 -6.71 -5.93
CA THR A 35 10.81 -5.57 -4.99
C THR A 35 10.44 -4.23 -5.63
N LYS A 36 10.12 -4.20 -6.92
CA LYS A 36 9.67 -3.00 -7.63
C LYS A 36 8.16 -2.97 -7.69
N VAL A 37 7.56 -1.97 -7.06
CA VAL A 37 6.12 -1.77 -7.00
C VAL A 37 5.79 -0.50 -7.76
N THR A 38 4.98 -0.60 -8.80
CA THR A 38 4.47 0.58 -9.51
C THR A 38 3.21 1.04 -8.82
N VAL A 39 3.20 2.27 -8.32
CA VAL A 39 2.09 2.87 -7.60
C VAL A 39 1.66 4.15 -8.32
N ASN A 40 0.35 4.34 -8.51
CA ASN A 40 -0.20 5.61 -8.95
C ASN A 40 -0.68 6.40 -7.73
N PHE A 41 0.10 7.39 -7.31
CA PHE A 41 -0.20 8.28 -6.20
C PHE A 41 -1.10 9.45 -6.63
N GLU A 42 -1.95 9.92 -5.73
CA GLU A 42 -2.90 11.03 -5.97
C GLU A 42 -2.21 12.33 -6.40
N HIS A 43 -1.12 12.71 -5.72
CA HIS A 43 -0.39 13.95 -6.01
C HIS A 43 0.99 13.70 -6.64
N GLY A 44 1.55 12.50 -6.45
CA GLY A 44 2.85 12.10 -7.01
C GLY A 44 2.77 11.49 -8.41
N GLY A 45 1.56 11.18 -8.90
CA GLY A 45 1.37 10.44 -10.14
C GLY A 45 1.94 9.02 -10.07
N LYS A 46 2.23 8.43 -11.25
CA LYS A 46 2.76 7.07 -11.35
C LYS A 46 4.25 7.02 -11.03
N GLN A 47 4.60 6.34 -9.96
CA GLN A 47 5.97 6.17 -9.49
C GLN A 47 6.31 4.68 -9.30
N VAL A 48 7.59 4.33 -9.52
CA VAL A 48 8.11 2.99 -9.23
C VAL A 48 8.87 3.04 -7.93
N ILE A 49 8.39 2.30 -6.93
CA ILE A 49 8.94 2.24 -5.58
C ILE A 49 9.73 0.94 -5.41
N HIS A 50 10.94 1.07 -4.88
CA HIS A 50 11.76 -0.07 -4.51
C HIS A 50 11.53 -0.36 -3.02
N THR A 51 10.76 -1.40 -2.71
CA THR A 51 10.35 -1.73 -1.32
C THR A 51 11.50 -2.17 -0.43
N ASP A 52 12.63 -2.56 -1.02
CA ASP A 52 13.87 -2.88 -0.31
C ASP A 52 14.50 -1.66 0.39
N VAL A 53 14.32 -0.46 -0.18
CA VAL A 53 14.90 0.79 0.32
C VAL A 53 13.84 1.70 0.93
N SER A 54 12.62 1.67 0.39
CA SER A 54 11.52 2.52 0.81
C SER A 54 10.27 1.68 1.04
N PRO A 55 10.00 1.24 2.28
CA PRO A 55 8.86 0.40 2.57
C PRO A 55 7.55 1.18 2.34
N LEU A 56 6.60 0.50 1.73
CA LEU A 56 5.23 0.99 1.55
C LEU A 56 4.38 0.51 2.71
N GLU A 57 3.52 1.39 3.22
CA GLU A 57 2.54 1.05 4.24
C GLU A 57 1.19 0.78 3.57
N LEU A 58 0.56 -0.35 3.88
CA LEU A 58 -0.83 -0.59 3.47
C LEU A 58 -1.72 0.49 4.08
N SER A 59 -2.47 1.17 3.24
CA SER A 59 -3.54 2.07 3.67
C SER A 59 -4.86 1.34 3.43
N PRO A 60 -5.81 1.37 4.38
CA PRO A 60 -7.17 1.04 4.02
C PRO A 60 -7.55 1.95 2.85
N ALA A 61 -8.07 1.34 1.78
CA ALA A 61 -8.72 2.09 0.72
C ALA A 61 -9.73 3.03 1.37
N ASP A 62 -9.76 4.30 0.96
CA ASP A 62 -10.76 5.25 1.41
C ASP A 62 -12.15 4.65 1.11
N GLY A 63 -12.83 4.11 2.13
CA GLY A 63 -14.17 3.53 1.99
C GLY A 63 -14.47 2.18 2.66
N LEU A 64 -13.52 1.42 3.22
CA LEU A 64 -13.87 0.29 4.08
C LEU A 64 -13.94 0.73 5.55
N HIS A 65 -15.02 1.43 5.87
CA HIS A 65 -15.64 1.25 7.18
C HIS A 65 -16.07 -0.22 7.21
N LEU A 66 -15.18 -1.11 7.65
CA LEU A 66 -15.60 -2.40 8.17
C LEU A 66 -16.52 -2.05 9.33
N GLY A 67 -17.82 -1.95 9.03
CA GLY A 67 -18.85 -2.02 10.05
C GLY A 67 -18.52 -3.25 10.85
N GLU A 68 -18.17 -3.04 12.11
CA GLU A 68 -18.05 -4.08 13.09
C GLU A 68 -19.45 -4.68 13.25
N GLU A 69 -19.82 -5.62 12.37
CA GLU A 69 -20.91 -6.55 12.63
C GLU A 69 -20.39 -7.55 13.69
N THR A 70 -20.30 -7.04 14.93
CA THR A 70 -20.12 -7.82 16.16
C THR A 70 -21.52 -8.29 16.59
N PRO A 71 -21.66 -9.54 17.07
CA PRO A 71 -22.70 -10.50 16.65
C PRO A 71 -24.14 -10.20 17.08
#